data_AF-A0A3A5V7K8-F1
#
_entry.id   AF-A0A3A5V7K8-F1
#
_cell.length_a   1.000
_cell.length_b   1.000
_cell.length_c   1.000
_cell.angle_alpha   90.00
_cell.angle_beta   90.00
_cell.angle_gamma   90.00
#
_symmetry.space_group_name_H-M   'P 1'
#
loop_
_entity.id
_entity.type
_entity.pdbx_description
1 polymer ?
#
loop_
_entity_poly.entity_id
_entity_poly.type
_entity_poly.pdbx_seq_one_letter_code
_entity_poly.pdbx_strand_id
1 'polypeptide(L)'
;MRQPHDLSAPRKDVGLHHITWRATASALSSADVLADAIAWLVGDEEAVKLDRSTSYHGPELTLITASTANKRKALQSFAKLGEANLKQLQSEMEQRMDDQHVLHFRLTIDSVVEGEPKFAIGAGTGTVKGQAKFEVYSGLTEEEQLENTFAEANELLEGN
;
A
#
# COMPACT_ATOMS: atom_id res chain seq x y z
N MET A 1 -3.46 20.74 -45.89
CA MET A 1 -3.90 19.34 -45.68
C MET A 1 -3.38 18.92 -44.31
N ARG A 2 -4.21 18.97 -43.27
CA ARG A 2 -3.81 18.63 -41.88
C ARG A 2 -4.02 17.13 -41.70
N GLN A 3 -3.01 16.44 -41.17
CA GLN A 3 -3.13 15.05 -40.74
C GLN A 3 -4.06 14.97 -39.53
N PRO A 4 -4.93 13.96 -39.41
CA PRO A 4 -5.70 13.74 -38.20
C PRO A 4 -4.74 13.26 -37.10
N HIS A 5 -4.80 13.94 -35.95
CA HIS A 5 -4.15 13.49 -34.73
C HIS A 5 -4.64 12.09 -34.38
N ASP A 6 -3.68 11.18 -34.23
CA ASP A 6 -3.82 9.88 -33.62
C ASP A 6 -4.50 10.04 -32.25
N LEU A 7 -5.77 9.63 -32.16
CA LEU A 7 -6.44 9.39 -30.87
C LEU A 7 -5.84 8.10 -30.32
N SER A 8 -4.64 8.21 -29.74
CA SER A 8 -4.12 7.13 -28.90
C SER A 8 -5.19 6.82 -27.86
N ALA A 9 -5.56 5.55 -27.70
CA ALA A 9 -6.40 5.10 -26.60
C ALA A 9 -5.94 5.79 -25.31
N PRO A 10 -6.87 6.26 -24.45
CA PRO A 10 -6.48 6.94 -23.22
C PRO A 10 -5.46 6.06 -22.51
N ARG A 11 -4.29 6.63 -22.15
CA ARG A 11 -3.39 5.91 -21.25
C ARG A 11 -4.24 5.53 -20.05
N LYS A 12 -4.30 4.24 -19.72
CA LYS A 12 -4.74 3.78 -18.41
C LYS A 12 -3.79 4.46 -17.41
N ASP A 13 -4.18 5.63 -16.93
CA ASP A 13 -3.38 6.39 -15.99
C ASP A 13 -3.55 5.68 -14.64
N VAL A 14 -2.48 5.00 -14.21
CA VAL A 14 -2.41 4.32 -12.91
C VAL A 14 -2.80 5.31 -11.82
N GLY A 15 -3.94 5.08 -11.18
CA GLY A 15 -4.50 6.02 -10.21
C GLY A 15 -3.85 5.95 -8.82
N LEU A 16 -2.85 5.08 -8.59
CA LEU A 16 -2.15 5.03 -7.30
C LEU A 16 -0.90 5.93 -7.32
N HIS A 17 -1.00 7.09 -6.67
CA HIS A 17 0.07 8.08 -6.57
C HIS A 17 1.21 7.62 -5.66
N HIS A 18 0.85 7.05 -4.51
CA HIS A 18 1.79 6.81 -3.43
C HIS A 18 1.28 5.72 -2.50
N ILE A 19 2.19 4.88 -1.99
CA ILE A 19 1.87 3.92 -0.93
C ILE A 19 2.91 4.02 0.19
N THR A 20 2.45 3.90 1.42
CA THR A 20 3.30 3.89 2.63
C THR A 20 2.97 2.71 3.52
N TRP A 21 4.02 2.10 4.04
CA TRP A 21 4.00 1.04 5.03
C TRP A 21 4.68 1.52 6.31
N ARG A 22 4.06 1.25 7.47
CA ARG A 22 4.64 1.61 8.76
C ARG A 22 4.35 0.56 9.82
N ALA A 23 5.37 0.15 10.57
CA ALA A 23 5.21 -0.73 11.71
C ALA A 23 6.14 -0.33 12.85
N THR A 24 5.83 -0.79 14.05
CA THR A 24 6.67 -0.60 15.23
C THR A 24 7.10 -1.96 15.74
N ALA A 25 8.41 -2.21 15.72
CA ALA A 25 9.01 -3.36 16.39
C ALA A 25 9.33 -3.00 17.83
N SER A 26 8.94 -3.88 18.75
CA SER A 26 9.38 -3.85 20.15
C SER A 26 10.70 -4.61 20.30
N ALA A 27 11.36 -4.46 21.45
CA ALA A 27 12.56 -5.23 21.80
C ALA A 27 12.39 -6.77 21.75
N LEU A 28 11.15 -7.29 21.80
CA LEU A 28 10.87 -8.73 21.73
C LEU A 28 10.66 -9.23 20.27
N SER A 29 10.35 -8.34 19.34
CA SER A 29 10.16 -8.66 17.92
C SER A 29 11.45 -8.44 17.13
N SER A 30 11.76 -9.30 16.17
CA SER A 30 12.91 -9.09 15.28
C SER A 30 12.62 -7.94 14.32
N ALA A 31 13.23 -6.77 14.58
CA ALA A 31 13.07 -5.57 13.75
C ALA A 31 13.57 -5.81 12.31
N ASP A 32 14.62 -6.62 12.15
CA ASP A 32 15.20 -6.94 10.83
C ASP A 32 14.23 -7.79 9.99
N VAL A 33 13.59 -8.80 10.60
CA VAL A 33 12.58 -9.63 9.90
C VAL A 33 11.39 -8.78 9.44
N LEU A 34 10.95 -7.83 10.28
CA LEU A 34 9.87 -6.93 9.90
C LEU A 34 10.31 -5.90 8.84
N ALA A 35 11.58 -5.49 8.85
CA ALA A 35 12.16 -4.63 7.82
C ALA A 35 12.20 -5.35 6.47
N ASP A 36 12.65 -6.60 6.44
CA ASP A 36 12.68 -7.44 5.23
C ASP A 36 11.26 -7.66 4.68
N ALA A 37 10.29 -7.92 5.55
CA ALA A 37 8.91 -8.10 5.14
C ALA A 37 8.29 -6.80 4.57
N ILE A 38 8.65 -5.63 5.14
CA ILE A 38 8.25 -4.32 4.61
C ILE A 38 8.98 -4.00 3.29
N ALA A 39 10.26 -4.36 3.15
CA ALA A 39 11.02 -4.26 1.90
C ALA A 39 10.35 -5.09 0.80
N TRP A 40 9.92 -6.31 1.14
CA TRP A 40 9.13 -7.15 0.26
C TRP A 40 7.81 -6.48 -0.10
N LEU A 41 7.04 -5.95 0.84
CA LEU A 41 5.78 -5.25 0.53
C LEU A 41 5.98 -4.07 -0.42
N VAL A 42 6.94 -3.18 -0.16
CA VAL A 42 7.19 -1.99 -0.99
C VAL A 42 7.88 -2.34 -2.32
N GLY A 43 8.55 -3.48 -2.39
CA GLY A 43 9.32 -3.93 -3.56
C GLY A 43 10.63 -3.15 -3.78
N ASP A 44 11.18 -2.58 -2.71
CA ASP A 44 12.36 -1.73 -2.74
C ASP A 44 13.02 -1.69 -1.35
N GLU A 45 14.13 -2.40 -1.18
CA GLU A 45 14.87 -2.47 0.09
C GLU A 45 15.44 -1.11 0.50
N GLU A 46 15.91 -0.31 -0.48
CA GLU A 46 16.46 1.03 -0.23
C GLU A 46 15.39 2.03 0.23
N ALA A 47 14.10 1.71 0.03
CA ALA A 47 13.00 2.54 0.51
C ALA A 47 12.71 2.34 2.01
N VAL A 48 13.29 1.33 2.66
CA VAL A 48 13.07 1.03 4.07
C VAL A 48 13.94 1.90 4.98
N LYS A 49 13.32 2.50 5.99
CA LYS A 49 13.96 3.33 7.01
C LYS A 49 13.67 2.80 8.41
N LEU A 50 14.73 2.67 9.21
CA LEU A 50 14.67 2.30 10.62
C LEU A 50 14.98 3.52 11.48
N ASP A 51 14.02 3.91 12.32
CA ASP A 51 14.20 4.94 13.33
C ASP A 51 14.14 4.28 14.71
N ARG A 52 15.32 4.17 15.35
CA ARG A 52 15.47 3.58 16.68
C ARG A 52 15.34 4.67 17.71
N SER A 53 14.23 4.67 18.43
CA SER A 53 13.98 5.62 19.50
C SER A 53 14.02 4.93 20.86
N THR A 54 14.83 5.49 21.77
CA THR A 54 14.79 5.12 23.18
C THR A 54 13.61 5.85 23.80
N SER A 55 12.55 5.13 24.19
CA SER A 55 11.48 5.78 24.95
C SER A 55 12.01 6.22 26.32
N TYR A 56 11.64 7.42 26.77
CA TYR A 56 12.25 8.11 27.93
C TYR A 56 12.21 7.29 29.24
N HIS A 57 11.31 6.31 29.36
CA HIS A 57 11.22 5.37 30.50
C HIS A 57 10.78 3.94 30.08
N GLY A 58 10.96 3.53 28.82
CA GLY A 58 10.41 2.26 28.33
C GLY A 58 11.36 1.48 27.42
N PRO A 59 10.93 0.31 26.93
CA PRO A 59 11.74 -0.52 26.05
C PRO A 59 12.09 0.21 24.75
N GLU A 60 13.18 -0.23 24.11
CA GLU A 60 13.58 0.24 22.79
C GLU A 60 12.47 -0.07 21.77
N LEU A 61 12.10 0.95 21.00
CA LEU A 61 11.13 0.84 19.92
C LEU A 61 11.81 1.23 18.61
N THR A 62 11.68 0.35 17.62
CA THR A 62 12.13 0.64 16.26
C THR A 62 10.92 0.94 15.39
N LEU A 63 10.82 2.16 14.89
CA LEU A 63 9.86 2.53 13.87
C LEU A 63 10.41 2.15 12.50
N ILE A 64 9.67 1.33 11.77
CA ILE A 64 10.02 0.87 10.43
C ILE A 64 9.05 1.54 9.46
N THR A 65 9.57 2.24 8.46
CA THR A 65 8.77 2.91 7.44
C THR A 65 9.32 2.64 6.06
N ALA A 66 8.45 2.41 5.08
CA ALA A 66 8.81 2.40 3.68
C ALA A 66 7.73 3.07 2.83
N SER A 67 8.11 3.73 1.75
CA SER A 67 7.17 4.43 0.89
C SER A 67 7.70 4.55 -0.53
N THR A 68 6.80 4.54 -1.51
CA THR A 68 7.15 4.84 -2.91
C THR A 68 6.09 5.73 -3.54
N ALA A 69 6.57 6.76 -4.25
CA ALA A 69 5.75 7.64 -5.11
C ALA A 69 5.89 7.28 -6.61
N ASN A 70 6.64 6.22 -6.93
CA ASN A 70 6.66 5.68 -8.28
C ASN A 70 5.37 4.88 -8.50
N LYS A 71 4.46 5.40 -9.34
CA LYS A 71 3.11 4.82 -9.56
C LYS A 71 3.13 3.33 -9.87
N ARG A 72 4.05 2.87 -10.71
CA ARG A 72 4.18 1.45 -11.06
C ARG A 72 4.60 0.61 -9.85
N LYS A 73 5.61 1.06 -9.09
CA LYS A 73 6.02 0.35 -7.86
C LYS A 73 4.92 0.41 -6.79
N ALA A 74 4.21 1.53 -6.67
CA ALA A 74 3.09 1.67 -5.75
C ALA A 74 1.98 0.66 -6.08
N LEU A 75 1.58 0.57 -7.36
CA LEU A 75 0.56 -0.38 -7.82
C LEU A 75 1.01 -1.83 -7.59
N GLN A 76 2.26 -2.16 -7.90
CA GLN A 76 2.82 -3.49 -7.62
C GLN A 76 2.84 -3.82 -6.12
N SER A 77 3.15 -2.83 -5.27
CA SER A 77 3.12 -2.97 -3.82
C SER A 77 1.69 -3.16 -3.30
N PHE A 78 0.72 -2.43 -3.87
CA PHE A 78 -0.69 -2.59 -3.55
C PHE A 78 -1.23 -3.96 -3.98
N ALA A 79 -0.84 -4.44 -5.16
CA ALA A 79 -1.21 -5.76 -5.67
C ALA A 79 -0.76 -6.89 -4.73
N LYS A 80 0.37 -6.77 -4.03
CA LYS A 80 0.84 -7.78 -3.04
C LYS A 80 -0.11 -8.03 -1.89
N LEU A 81 -1.14 -7.20 -1.70
CA LEU A 81 -2.23 -7.50 -0.79
C LEU A 81 -3.02 -8.76 -1.20
N GLY A 82 -2.99 -9.13 -2.48
CA GLY A 82 -3.73 -10.26 -3.01
C GLY A 82 -5.22 -9.97 -3.22
N GLU A 83 -5.84 -10.76 -4.09
CA GLU A 83 -7.18 -10.55 -4.63
C GLU A 83 -8.25 -10.41 -3.53
N ALA A 84 -8.21 -11.28 -2.52
CA ALA A 84 -9.19 -11.28 -1.44
C ALA A 84 -9.18 -9.96 -0.65
N ASN A 85 -7.99 -9.44 -0.33
CA ASN A 85 -7.86 -8.18 0.40
C ASN A 85 -8.24 -6.99 -0.49
N LEU A 86 -7.85 -7.01 -1.77
CA LEU A 86 -8.23 -5.96 -2.73
C LEU A 86 -9.76 -5.87 -2.87
N LYS A 87 -10.44 -7.01 -3.01
CA LYS A 87 -11.92 -7.07 -3.05
C LYS A 87 -12.55 -6.53 -1.77
N GLN A 88 -12.03 -6.92 -0.61
CA GLN A 88 -12.53 -6.41 0.66
C GLN A 88 -12.34 -4.88 0.77
N LEU A 89 -11.15 -4.37 0.44
CA LEU A 89 -10.88 -2.93 0.46
C LEU A 89 -11.78 -2.14 -0.49
N GLN A 90 -12.06 -2.68 -1.68
CA GLN A 90 -12.97 -2.07 -2.63
C GLN A 90 -14.39 -1.96 -2.05
N SER A 91 -14.86 -3.00 -1.35
CA SER A 91 -16.20 -2.99 -0.70
C SER A 91 -16.29 -2.09 0.54
N GLU A 92 -15.17 -1.80 1.19
CA GLU A 92 -15.09 -1.01 2.44
C GLU A 92 -14.51 0.39 2.20
N MET A 93 -14.40 0.81 0.94
CA MET A 93 -13.68 2.00 0.52
C MET A 93 -14.19 3.28 1.17
N GLU A 94 -15.51 3.49 1.20
CA GLU A 94 -16.15 4.66 1.84
C GLU A 94 -15.80 4.79 3.33
N GLN A 95 -15.57 3.67 4.03
CA GLN A 95 -15.29 3.66 5.48
C GLN A 95 -13.81 3.86 5.79
N ARG A 96 -12.94 3.60 4.82
CA ARG A 96 -11.48 3.52 4.99
C ARG A 96 -10.73 4.66 4.32
N MET A 97 -11.36 5.31 3.34
CA MET A 97 -10.79 6.42 2.61
C MET A 97 -11.07 7.74 3.32
N ASP A 98 -10.07 8.62 3.38
CA ASP A 98 -10.23 9.97 3.89
C ASP A 98 -10.50 11.00 2.78
N ASP A 99 -10.77 12.24 3.19
CA ASP A 99 -11.03 13.38 2.29
C ASP A 99 -9.84 13.74 1.37
N GLN A 100 -8.68 13.11 1.56
CA GLN A 100 -7.48 13.29 0.73
C GLN A 100 -7.23 12.10 -0.20
N HIS A 101 -8.23 11.24 -0.39
CA HIS A 101 -8.17 10.03 -1.21
C HIS A 101 -7.10 9.04 -0.74
N VAL A 102 -6.86 8.98 0.57
CA VAL A 102 -5.97 7.99 1.18
C VAL A 102 -6.80 6.88 1.78
N LEU A 103 -6.61 5.67 1.27
CA LEU A 103 -7.20 4.46 1.82
C LEU A 103 -6.33 3.90 2.95
N HIS A 104 -6.90 3.79 4.16
CA HIS A 104 -6.20 3.33 5.35
C HIS A 104 -6.60 1.90 5.74
N PHE A 105 -5.60 1.06 6.00
CA PHE A 105 -5.81 -0.32 6.44
C PHE A 105 -4.65 -0.82 7.30
N ARG A 106 -4.84 -1.97 7.96
CA ARG A 106 -3.84 -2.58 8.84
C ARG A 106 -3.76 -4.07 8.61
N LEU A 107 -2.54 -4.57 8.51
CA LEU A 107 -2.22 -5.98 8.33
C LEU A 107 -1.63 -6.53 9.63
N THR A 108 -1.82 -7.83 9.89
CA THR A 108 -1.10 -8.48 10.99
C THR A 108 0.37 -8.63 10.61
N ILE A 109 1.27 -8.42 11.57
CA ILE A 109 2.72 -8.55 11.32
C ILE A 109 3.06 -9.96 10.82
N ASP A 110 2.53 -11.00 11.46
CA ASP A 110 2.83 -12.40 11.12
C ASP A 110 2.47 -12.70 9.66
N SER A 111 1.31 -12.25 9.20
CA SER A 111 0.87 -12.47 7.81
C SER A 111 1.76 -11.77 6.78
N VAL A 112 2.29 -10.60 7.12
CA VAL A 112 3.22 -9.85 6.26
C VAL A 112 4.58 -10.53 6.20
N VAL A 113 5.06 -11.03 7.34
CA VAL A 113 6.32 -11.81 7.43
C VAL A 113 6.21 -13.13 6.66
N GLU A 114 5.03 -13.77 6.69
CA GLU A 114 4.74 -14.98 5.91
C GLU A 114 4.60 -14.73 4.40
N GLY A 115 4.51 -13.47 3.97
CA GLY A 115 4.27 -13.11 2.56
C GLY A 115 2.81 -13.28 2.11
N GLU A 116 1.88 -13.48 3.04
CA GLU A 116 0.44 -13.60 2.79
C GLU A 116 -0.34 -12.56 3.61
N PRO A 117 -0.34 -11.26 3.23
CA PRO A 117 -0.99 -10.21 4.00
C PRO A 117 -2.43 -10.54 4.39
N LYS A 118 -2.80 -10.32 5.66
CA LYS A 118 -4.16 -10.50 6.20
C LYS A 118 -4.53 -9.29 7.04
N PHE A 119 -5.77 -8.80 6.92
CA PHE A 119 -6.22 -7.67 7.73
C PHE A 119 -6.24 -8.00 9.22
N ALA A 120 -5.78 -7.06 10.04
CA ALA A 120 -5.86 -7.16 11.48
C ALA A 120 -7.32 -6.93 11.94
N ILE A 121 -7.82 -7.85 12.78
CA ILE A 121 -9.14 -7.76 13.40
C ILE A 121 -8.96 -7.34 14.86
N GLY A 122 -9.58 -6.24 15.28
CA GLY A 122 -9.55 -5.75 16.66
C GLY A 122 -8.32 -4.92 17.04
N ALA A 123 -8.26 -4.52 18.31
CA ALA A 123 -7.17 -3.73 18.88
C ALA A 123 -6.27 -4.62 19.76
N GLY A 124 -4.96 -4.37 19.78
CA GLY A 124 -4.05 -4.92 20.79
C GLY A 124 -2.85 -5.71 20.28
N THR A 125 -2.74 -5.98 18.98
CA THR A 125 -1.55 -6.63 18.38
C THR A 125 -0.71 -5.64 17.56
N GLY A 126 0.59 -5.93 17.42
CA GLY A 126 1.43 -5.19 16.49
C GLY A 126 0.92 -5.34 15.06
N THR A 127 0.85 -4.23 14.32
CA THR A 127 0.31 -4.20 12.96
C THR A 127 1.25 -3.47 12.01
N VAL A 128 1.16 -3.82 10.73
CA VAL A 128 1.70 -3.03 9.63
C VAL A 128 0.57 -2.13 9.11
N LYS A 129 0.74 -0.82 9.25
CA LYS A 129 -0.20 0.19 8.73
C LYS A 129 0.10 0.39 7.24
N GLY A 130 -0.94 0.28 6.42
CA GLY A 130 -0.91 0.60 4.99
C GLY A 130 -1.70 1.86 4.70
N GLN A 131 -1.13 2.73 3.86
CA GLN A 131 -1.78 3.94 3.38
C GLN A 131 -1.56 4.03 1.87
N ALA A 132 -2.63 3.93 1.10
CA ALA A 132 -2.61 3.99 -0.36
C ALA A 132 -3.30 5.28 -0.81
N LYS A 133 -2.54 6.20 -1.41
CA LYS A 133 -3.06 7.50 -1.89
C LYS A 133 -3.40 7.41 -3.36
N PHE A 134 -4.67 7.62 -3.66
CA PHE A 134 -5.19 7.66 -5.01
C PHE A 134 -5.10 9.06 -5.60
N GLU A 135 -4.90 9.12 -6.90
CA GLU A 135 -4.96 10.32 -7.74
C GLU A 135 -6.35 10.38 -8.37
N VAL A 136 -7.00 11.52 -8.24
CA VAL A 136 -8.27 11.81 -8.86
C VAL A 136 -8.07 12.98 -9.82
N TYR A 137 -8.27 12.73 -11.11
CA TYR A 137 -8.12 13.68 -12.19
C TYR A 137 -9.46 14.24 -12.65
N SER A 138 -9.44 15.48 -13.13
CA SER A 138 -10.58 16.08 -13.81
C SER A 138 -10.82 15.39 -15.16
N GLY A 139 -11.97 14.74 -15.34
CA GLY A 139 -12.36 14.13 -16.62
C GLY A 139 -13.04 12.76 -16.48
N LEU A 140 -12.86 12.09 -15.34
CA LEU A 140 -13.58 10.89 -14.94
C LEU A 140 -14.19 11.12 -13.56
N THR A 141 -15.19 10.33 -13.20
CA THR A 141 -15.67 10.33 -11.81
C THR A 141 -14.62 9.73 -10.89
N GLU A 142 -14.68 10.06 -9.60
CA GLU A 142 -13.78 9.50 -8.59
C GLU A 142 -13.93 7.98 -8.51
N GLU A 143 -15.17 7.49 -8.49
CA GLU A 143 -15.51 6.07 -8.45
C GLU A 143 -14.85 5.30 -9.60
N GLU A 144 -15.01 5.78 -10.85
CA GLU A 144 -14.40 5.14 -12.02
C GLU A 144 -12.87 5.05 -11.92
N GLN A 145 -12.21 6.07 -11.37
CA GLN A 145 -10.75 6.10 -11.24
C GLN A 145 -10.23 5.13 -10.17
N LEU A 146 -10.97 5.02 -9.07
CA LEU A 146 -10.68 4.04 -8.02
C LEU A 146 -10.89 2.62 -8.56
N GLU A 147 -12.01 2.36 -9.21
CA GLU A 147 -12.32 1.06 -9.83
C GLU A 147 -11.24 0.64 -10.82
N ASN A 148 -10.80 1.54 -11.70
CA ASN A 148 -9.72 1.27 -12.64
C ASN A 148 -8.41 0.90 -11.92
N THR A 149 -8.08 1.58 -10.82
CA THR A 149 -6.86 1.28 -10.04
C THR A 149 -6.93 -0.11 -9.40
N PHE A 150 -8.09 -0.51 -8.86
CA PHE A 150 -8.30 -1.86 -8.32
C PHE A 150 -8.27 -2.93 -9.42
N ALA A 151 -8.86 -2.66 -10.58
CA ALA A 151 -8.81 -3.56 -11.73
C ALA A 151 -7.36 -3.79 -12.18
N GLU A 152 -6.57 -2.72 -12.34
CA GLU A 152 -5.15 -2.82 -12.70
C GLU A 152 -4.33 -3.58 -11.64
N ALA A 153 -4.62 -3.40 -10.35
CA ALA A 153 -3.95 -4.15 -9.29
C ALA A 153 -4.26 -5.66 -9.36
N ASN A 154 -5.50 -6.04 -9.70
CA ASN A 154 -5.88 -7.44 -9.90
C ASN A 154 -5.27 -8.03 -11.18
N GLU A 155 -5.19 -7.28 -12.28
CA GLU A 155 -4.52 -7.72 -13.52
C GLU A 155 -3.04 -8.12 -13.26
N LEU A 156 -2.35 -7.44 -12.34
CA LEU A 156 -0.99 -7.79 -11.94
C LEU A 156 -0.87 -9.13 -11.19
N LEU A 157 -1.95 -9.60 -10.57
CA LEU A 157 -1.99 -10.89 -9.88
C LEU A 157 -2.17 -12.06 -10.85
N GLU A 158 -2.89 -11.85 -11.94
CA GLU A 158 -3.14 -12.88 -12.97
C GLU A 158 -1.94 -13.13 -13.89
N GLY A 159 -1.05 -12.14 -14.00
CA GLY A 159 0.13 -12.17 -14.88
C GLY A 159 1.41 -12.75 -14.27
N ASN A 160 1.36 -13.28 -13.04
CA ASN A 160 2.52 -13.67 -12.24
C ASN A 160 2.38 -15.11 -11.71
#